data_AF-A0A7W2NKS0-F1
#
_entry.id   AF-A0A7W2NKS0-F1
#
_cell.length_a   1.000
_cell.length_b   1.000
_cell.length_c   1.000
_cell.angle_alpha   90.00
_cell.angle_beta   90.00
_cell.angle_gamma   90.00
#
_symmetry.space_group_name_H-M   'P 1'
#
loop_
_entity.id
_entity.type
_entity.pdbx_description
1 polymer ?
#
loop_
_entity_poly.entity_id
_entity_poly.type
_entity_poly.pdbx_seq_one_letter_code
_entity_poly.pdbx_strand_id
1 'polypeptide(L)'
;MWHEQGTGLAFLVNQQAFDALLVDLQSIIKVLANALYESTLTEYNARNNTAVKTLVEAHNVQLRQFPAEVMLALKHHTDELIAEQVKAGKYFARVWQSYSEFLASMRAYNKLTSQAYDQNR
;
A
#
# COMPACT_ATOMS: atom_id res chain seq x y z
N MET A 1 8.89 3.58 -7.90
CA MET A 1 8.19 3.69 -6.60
C MET A 1 8.99 2.88 -5.58
N TRP A 2 9.30 3.42 -4.39
CA TRP A 2 10.17 2.73 -3.41
C TRP A 2 9.54 2.61 -2.01
N HIS A 3 8.89 3.67 -1.52
CA HIS A 3 8.40 3.72 -0.13
C HIS A 3 6.94 3.26 0.04
N GLU A 4 6.04 3.57 -0.90
CA GLU A 4 4.60 3.43 -0.64
C GLU A 4 3.83 2.88 -1.86
N GLN A 5 3.92 1.58 -2.11
CA GLN A 5 3.29 0.94 -3.29
C GLN A 5 1.76 0.81 -3.23
N GLY A 6 1.15 1.16 -2.10
CA GLY A 6 -0.28 1.02 -1.87
C GLY A 6 -0.63 1.52 -0.48
N THR A 7 -0.93 2.81 -0.36
CA THR A 7 -1.34 3.45 0.89
C THR A 7 -2.64 2.83 1.39
N GLY A 8 -2.58 2.15 2.53
CA GLY A 8 -3.78 1.77 3.27
C GLY A 8 -4.32 2.98 4.03
N LEU A 9 -5.38 3.61 3.53
CA LEU A 9 -6.07 4.65 4.29
C LEU A 9 -6.79 4.01 5.47
N ALA A 10 -6.66 4.63 6.65
CA ALA A 10 -7.27 4.15 7.87
C ALA A 10 -8.57 4.91 8.17
N PHE A 11 -9.64 4.17 8.48
CA PHE A 11 -10.84 4.71 9.11
C PHE A 11 -10.79 4.36 10.59
N LEU A 12 -10.64 5.36 11.46
CA LEU A 12 -10.56 5.18 12.90
C LEU A 12 -11.87 5.61 13.56
N VAL A 13 -12.35 4.80 14.51
CA VAL A 13 -13.55 5.09 15.30
C VAL A 13 -13.23 4.98 16.79
N ASN A 14 -13.83 5.86 17.59
CA ASN A 14 -13.75 5.73 19.04
C ASN A 14 -14.53 4.47 19.48
N GLN A 15 -13.88 3.61 20.27
CA GLN A 15 -14.45 2.33 20.68
C GLN A 15 -15.75 2.49 21.46
N GLN A 16 -15.80 3.39 22.45
CA GLN A 16 -16.99 3.59 23.30
C GLN A 16 -18.18 4.11 22.48
N ALA A 17 -17.93 5.06 21.56
CA ALA A 17 -18.96 5.57 20.67
C ALA A 17 -19.47 4.50 19.71
N PHE A 18 -18.58 3.64 19.20
CA PHE A 18 -18.97 2.52 18.33
C PHE A 18 -19.81 1.49 19.08
N ASP A 19 -19.41 1.13 20.30
CA ASP A 19 -20.10 0.14 21.14
C ASP A 19 -21.48 0.63 21.61
N ALA A 20 -21.67 1.95 21.71
CA ALA A 20 -22.96 2.56 22.04
C ALA A 20 -23.99 2.48 20.89
N LEU A 21 -23.57 2.14 19.66
CA LEU A 21 -24.46 1.98 18.53
C LEU A 21 -25.19 0.63 18.56
N LEU A 22 -26.37 0.59 17.95
CA LEU A 22 -27.06 -0.67 17.64
C LEU A 22 -26.23 -1.53 16.67
N VAL A 23 -26.41 -2.84 16.73
CA VAL A 23 -25.63 -3.83 15.95
C VAL A 23 -25.73 -3.62 14.44
N ASP A 24 -26.90 -3.20 13.95
CA ASP A 24 -27.11 -2.86 12.54
C ASP A 24 -26.30 -1.64 12.13
N LEU A 25 -26.26 -0.58 12.95
CA LEU A 25 -25.44 0.61 12.71
C LEU A 25 -23.95 0.33 12.77
N GLN A 26 -23.49 -0.50 13.72
CA GLN A 26 -22.11 -0.99 13.76
C GLN A 26 -21.73 -1.72 12.47
N SER A 27 -22.65 -2.53 11.95
CA SER A 27 -22.45 -3.29 10.71
C SER A 27 -22.39 -2.36 9.50
N ILE A 28 -23.27 -1.35 9.43
CA ILE A 28 -23.26 -0.32 8.39
C ILE A 28 -21.91 0.41 8.37
N ILE A 29 -21.37 0.81 9.52
CA ILE A 29 -20.06 1.49 9.58
C ILE A 29 -18.95 0.60 9.02
N LYS A 30 -18.91 -0.68 9.37
CA LYS A 30 -17.89 -1.62 8.86
C LYS A 30 -17.97 -1.78 7.34
N VAL A 31 -19.18 -1.92 6.79
CA VAL A 31 -19.39 -2.02 5.35
C VAL A 31 -18.99 -0.73 4.64
N LEU A 32 -19.38 0.42 5.18
CA LEU A 32 -19.03 1.72 4.62
C LEU A 32 -17.51 1.96 4.63
N ALA A 33 -16.81 1.60 5.70
CA ALA A 33 -15.36 1.74 5.76
C ALA A 33 -14.66 0.96 4.63
N ASN A 34 -15.10 -0.28 4.37
CA ASN A 34 -14.55 -1.07 3.25
C ASN A 34 -14.92 -0.48 1.88
N ALA A 35 -16.20 -0.12 1.68
CA ALA A 35 -16.67 0.44 0.42
C ALA A 35 -15.98 1.78 0.07
N LEU A 36 -15.71 2.62 1.07
CA LEU A 36 -14.97 3.86 0.89
C LEU A 36 -13.53 3.59 0.49
N TYR A 37 -12.85 2.65 1.15
CA TYR A 37 -11.49 2.27 0.80
C TYR A 37 -11.40 1.79 -0.67
N GLU A 38 -12.30 0.88 -1.08
CA GLU A 38 -12.35 0.36 -2.45
C GLU A 38 -12.67 1.46 -3.48
N SER A 39 -13.63 2.33 -3.16
CA SER A 39 -14.01 3.47 -4.01
C SER A 39 -12.83 4.41 -4.22
N THR A 40 -12.13 4.78 -3.15
CA THR A 40 -10.95 5.66 -3.20
C THR A 40 -9.82 5.04 -4.03
N LEU A 41 -9.51 3.75 -3.84
CA LEU A 41 -8.49 3.07 -4.63
C LEU A 41 -8.85 3.05 -6.13
N THR A 42 -10.11 2.77 -6.44
CA THR A 42 -10.62 2.75 -7.82
C THR A 42 -10.52 4.13 -8.46
N GLU A 43 -10.87 5.18 -7.72
CA GLU A 43 -10.77 6.56 -8.18
C GLU A 43 -9.32 6.97 -8.47
N TYR A 44 -8.37 6.63 -7.60
CA TYR A 44 -6.94 6.87 -7.86
C TYR A 44 -6.47 6.16 -9.12
N ASN A 45 -6.83 4.89 -9.30
CA ASN A 45 -6.45 4.12 -10.50
C ASN A 45 -7.00 4.75 -11.79
N ALA A 46 -8.26 5.21 -11.78
CA ALA A 46 -8.88 5.83 -12.94
C ALA A 46 -8.29 7.22 -13.26
N ARG A 47 -7.99 8.03 -12.24
CA ARG A 47 -7.59 9.43 -12.42
C ARG A 47 -6.08 9.62 -12.59
N ASN A 48 -5.24 8.79 -11.96
CA ASN A 48 -3.80 9.02 -11.93
C ASN A 48 -3.14 8.93 -13.31
N ASN A 49 -3.63 8.05 -14.19
CA ASN A 49 -3.10 7.95 -15.56
C ASN A 49 -3.26 9.29 -16.32
N THR A 50 -4.45 9.87 -16.29
CA THR A 50 -4.73 11.18 -16.89
C THR A 50 -3.93 12.29 -16.21
N ALA A 51 -3.82 12.28 -14.89
CA ALA A 51 -3.09 13.32 -14.15
C ALA A 51 -1.60 13.34 -14.50
N VAL A 52 -0.94 12.17 -14.55
CA VAL A 52 0.48 12.08 -14.94
C VAL A 52 0.68 12.60 -16.36
N LYS A 53 -0.21 12.26 -17.29
CA LYS A 53 -0.18 12.76 -18.66
C LYS A 53 -0.26 14.29 -18.70
N THR A 54 -1.21 14.89 -17.98
CA THR A 54 -1.35 16.35 -17.90
C THR A 54 -0.11 17.02 -17.31
N LEU A 55 0.48 16.46 -16.25
CA LEU A 55 1.70 17.00 -15.64
C LEU A 55 2.86 17.04 -16.64
N VAL A 56 3.06 15.97 -17.40
CA VAL A 56 4.15 15.89 -18.38
C VAL A 56 3.88 16.77 -19.59
N GLU A 57 2.71 16.64 -20.21
CA GLU A 57 2.42 17.25 -21.52
C GLU A 57 2.03 18.73 -21.42
N ALA A 58 1.22 19.10 -20.42
CA ALA A 58 0.71 20.48 -20.29
C ALA A 58 1.60 21.34 -19.38
N HIS A 59 2.20 20.72 -18.35
CA HIS A 59 2.99 21.44 -17.35
C HIS A 59 4.50 21.19 -17.46
N ASN A 60 4.96 20.43 -18.46
CA ASN A 60 6.37 20.15 -18.73
C ASN A 60 7.13 19.54 -17.54
N VAL A 61 6.43 18.81 -16.67
CA VAL A 61 7.04 18.14 -15.51
C VAL A 61 8.01 17.06 -15.98
N GLN A 62 9.21 17.08 -15.40
CA GLN A 62 10.26 16.13 -15.70
C GLN A 62 10.17 14.89 -14.81
N LEU A 63 9.55 13.82 -15.32
CA LEU A 63 9.52 12.55 -14.60
C LEU A 63 10.94 11.94 -14.53
N ARG A 64 11.33 11.48 -13.34
CA ARG A 64 12.64 10.88 -13.07
C ARG A 64 12.50 9.64 -12.21
N GLN A 65 13.47 8.75 -12.33
CA GLN A 65 13.63 7.58 -11.47
C GLN A 65 14.81 7.79 -10.54
N PHE A 66 14.74 7.20 -9.35
CA PHE A 66 15.90 7.15 -8.48
C PHE A 66 17.00 6.31 -9.13
N PRO A 67 18.27 6.73 -9.03
CA PRO A 67 19.39 5.90 -9.45
C PRO A 67 19.41 4.54 -8.74
N ALA A 68 19.98 3.53 -9.39
CA ALA A 68 19.97 2.16 -8.88
C ALA A 68 20.71 2.04 -7.54
N GLU A 69 21.81 2.77 -7.37
CA GLU A 69 22.59 2.82 -6.14
C GLU A 69 21.79 3.40 -4.98
N VAL A 70 20.96 4.42 -5.24
CA VAL A 70 20.07 5.00 -4.22
C VAL A 70 19.01 3.97 -3.81
N MET A 71 18.42 3.27 -4.78
CA MET A 71 17.45 2.21 -4.50
C MET A 71 18.04 1.04 -3.70
N LEU A 72 19.28 0.65 -4.00
CA LEU A 72 20.00 -0.39 -3.25
C LEU A 72 20.29 0.04 -1.82
N ALA A 73 20.75 1.28 -1.62
CA ALA A 73 21.00 1.83 -0.29
C ALA A 73 19.72 1.91 0.55
N LEU A 74 18.62 2.40 -0.04
CA LEU A 74 17.31 2.45 0.62
C LEU A 74 16.83 1.05 1.03
N LYS A 75 16.99 0.05 0.15
CA LYS A 75 16.64 -1.33 0.46
C LYS A 75 17.48 -1.87 1.63
N HIS A 76 18.79 -1.66 1.58
CA HIS A 76 19.70 -2.12 2.63
C HIS A 76 19.34 -1.55 4.00
N HIS A 77 19.17 -0.23 4.10
CA HIS A 77 18.81 0.40 5.38
C HIS A 77 17.40 0.03 5.86
N THR A 78 16.47 -0.22 4.94
CA THR A 78 15.15 -0.75 5.29
C THR A 78 15.26 -2.15 5.91
N ASP A 79 16.06 -3.03 5.29
CA ASP A 79 16.31 -4.39 5.79
C ASP A 79 16.97 -4.36 7.19
N GLU A 80 17.93 -3.46 7.42
CA GLU A 80 18.58 -3.24 8.72
C GLU A 80 17.60 -2.77 9.81
N LEU A 81 16.83 -1.73 9.53
CA LEU A 81 15.87 -1.16 10.47
C LEU A 81 14.80 -2.19 10.85
N ILE A 82 14.28 -2.94 9.88
CA ILE A 82 13.32 -4.00 10.15
C ILE A 82 13.91 -5.06 11.08
N ALA A 83 15.16 -5.49 10.82
CA ALA A 83 15.83 -6.46 11.69
C ALA A 83 16.02 -5.94 13.12
N GLU A 84 16.29 -4.65 13.29
CA GLU A 84 16.32 -4.00 14.60
C GLU A 84 14.94 -4.01 15.27
N GLN A 85 13.89 -3.58 14.57
CA GLN A 85 12.53 -3.52 15.11
C GLN A 85 11.96 -4.90 15.49
N VAL A 86 12.28 -5.94 14.70
CA VAL A 86 11.93 -7.34 15.03
C VAL A 86 12.59 -7.79 16.33
N LYS A 87 13.86 -7.43 16.56
CA LYS A 87 14.57 -7.75 17.81
C LYS A 87 14.05 -6.94 19.00
N ALA A 88 13.66 -5.69 18.76
CA ALA A 88 13.22 -4.76 19.79
C ALA A 88 11.82 -5.08 20.35
N GLY A 89 10.91 -5.66 19.54
CA GLY A 89 9.51 -5.81 19.95
C GLY A 89 8.80 -7.05 19.42
N LYS A 90 8.24 -7.86 20.33
CA LYS A 90 7.45 -9.06 19.99
C LYS A 90 6.22 -8.75 19.11
N TYR A 91 5.59 -7.59 19.29
CA TYR A 91 4.44 -7.19 18.48
C TYR A 91 4.86 -6.88 17.03
N PHE A 92 5.91 -6.08 16.86
CA PHE A 92 6.46 -5.79 15.54
C PHE A 92 6.91 -7.07 14.84
N ALA A 93 7.63 -7.95 15.54
CA ALA A 93 8.06 -9.25 15.01
C ALA A 93 6.89 -10.08 14.47
N ARG A 94 5.78 -10.16 15.23
CA ARG A 94 4.57 -10.88 14.81
C ARG A 94 3.94 -10.27 13.55
N VAL A 95 3.79 -8.94 13.51
CA VAL A 95 3.21 -8.24 12.34
C VAL A 95 4.11 -8.41 11.12
N TRP A 96 5.42 -8.24 11.30
CA TRP A 96 6.40 -8.38 10.22
C TRP A 96 6.44 -9.80 9.64
N GLN A 97 6.34 -10.84 10.49
CA GLN A 97 6.27 -12.22 10.02
C GLN A 97 5.07 -12.43 9.08
N SER A 98 3.87 -12.05 9.54
CA SER A 98 2.64 -12.14 8.74
C SER A 98 2.74 -11.37 7.43
N TYR A 99 3.22 -10.13 7.49
CA TYR A 99 3.35 -9.26 6.33
C TYR A 99 4.37 -9.80 5.31
N SER A 100 5.55 -10.21 5.76
CA SER A 100 6.64 -10.63 4.86
C SER A 100 6.35 -11.97 4.17
N GLU A 101 5.70 -12.91 4.85
CA GLU A 101 5.21 -14.16 4.25
C GLU A 101 4.19 -13.87 3.15
N PHE A 102 3.19 -13.01 3.43
CA PHE A 102 2.19 -12.63 2.44
C PHE A 102 2.82 -11.89 1.25
N LEU A 103 3.73 -10.95 1.51
CA LEU A 103 4.43 -10.20 0.47
C LEU A 103 5.25 -11.12 -0.45
N ALA A 104 5.93 -12.12 0.10
CA ALA A 104 6.69 -13.09 -0.68
C ALA A 104 5.77 -13.91 -1.60
N SER A 105 4.64 -14.39 -1.07
CA SER A 105 3.63 -15.12 -1.82
C SER A 105 3.04 -14.27 -2.97
N MET A 106 2.62 -13.04 -2.68
CA MET A 106 2.05 -12.14 -3.69
C MET A 106 3.06 -11.72 -4.76
N ARG A 107 4.34 -11.54 -4.42
CA ARG A 107 5.39 -11.28 -5.42
C ARG A 107 5.55 -12.44 -6.39
N ALA A 108 5.54 -13.67 -5.88
CA ALA A 108 5.62 -14.86 -6.73
C ALA A 108 4.41 -14.95 -7.68
N TYR A 109 3.20 -14.71 -7.15
CA TYR A 109 1.98 -14.68 -7.96
C TYR A 109 2.01 -13.59 -9.04
N ASN A 110 2.28 -12.34 -8.67
CA ASN A 110 2.27 -11.20 -9.60
C ASN A 110 3.31 -11.33 -10.73
N LYS A 111 4.44 -11.97 -10.45
CA LYS A 111 5.46 -12.28 -11.47
C LYS A 111 4.91 -13.21 -12.56
N LEU A 112 4.06 -14.17 -12.19
CA LEU A 112 3.47 -15.14 -13.11
C LEU A 112 2.23 -14.60 -13.83
N THR A 113 1.59 -13.56 -13.30
CA THR A 113 0.32 -13.03 -13.80
C THR A 113 0.48 -11.65 -14.44
N SER A 114 0.25 -10.57 -13.69
CA SER A 114 0.19 -9.20 -14.21
C SER A 114 1.51 -8.79 -14.87
N GLN A 115 2.65 -9.05 -14.22
CA GLN A 115 3.94 -8.69 -14.79
C GLN A 115 4.22 -9.45 -16.08
N ALA A 116 3.90 -10.75 -16.13
CA ALA A 116 4.08 -11.56 -17.33
C ALA A 116 3.16 -11.10 -18.47
N TYR A 117 1.91 -10.75 -18.17
CA TYR A 117 0.98 -10.19 -19.16
C TYR A 117 1.53 -8.89 -19.78
N ASP A 118 1.92 -7.92 -18.93
CA ASP A 118 2.41 -6.61 -19.36
C ASP A 118 3.72 -6.68 -20.16
N GLN A 119 4.52 -7.74 -19.99
CA GLN A 119 5.79 -7.94 -20.70
C GLN A 119 5.66 -8.67 -22.03
N ASN A 120 4.59 -9.45 -22.24
CA ASN A 120 4.45 -10.34 -23.40
C ASN A 120 3.32 -9.90 -24.36
N ARG A 121 2.62 -8.81 -24.07
CA ARG A 121 1.55 -8.25 -24.90
C ARG A 121 1.68 -6.74 -24.94
#